data_AF-A0A7J5YWJ3-F1
#
_entry.id   AF-A0A7J5YWJ3-F1
#
_cell.length_a   1.000
_cell.length_b   1.000
_cell.length_c   1.000
_cell.angle_alpha   90.00
_cell.angle_beta   90.00
_cell.angle_gamma   90.00
#
_symmetry.space_group_name_H-M   'P 1'
#
loop_
_entity.id
_entity.type
_entity.pdbx_description
1 polymer ?
#
loop_
_entity_poly.entity_id
_entity_poly.type
_entity_poly.pdbx_seq_one_letter_code
_entity_poly.pdbx_strand_id
1 'polypeptide(L)'
;MAEKLPSIREGKEDESSLEKVFEDGPESLFNHEKLNKWLSHKEREINVIKSCVDTMEGVKIVLNQTELDREVLASGVEDVLCFVFTSLLKGDIYLDEMADFLKLPKLGSTMKRSGTTPMKF
;
A
#
# COMPACT_ATOMS: atom_id res chain seq x y z
N MET A 1 -8.66 21.02 16.37
CA MET A 1 -8.26 21.38 17.75
C MET A 1 -7.74 22.81 17.86
N ALA A 2 -6.76 23.23 17.04
CA ALA A 2 -6.18 24.57 17.09
C ALA A 2 -7.18 25.73 16.93
N GLU A 3 -8.27 25.53 16.17
CA GLU A 3 -9.32 26.54 16.00
C GLU A 3 -10.44 26.43 17.04
N LYS A 4 -10.73 25.19 17.48
CA LYS A 4 -11.84 24.88 18.40
C LYS A 4 -11.53 25.31 19.84
N LEU A 5 -10.32 25.04 20.33
CA LEU A 5 -9.96 25.36 21.71
C LEU A 5 -9.95 26.88 22.01
N PRO A 6 -9.40 27.77 21.15
CA PRO A 6 -9.51 29.21 21.36
C PRO A 6 -10.95 29.71 21.29
N SER A 7 -11.75 29.22 20.34
CA SER A 7 -13.15 29.65 20.16
C SER A 7 -14.03 29.30 21.37
N ILE A 8 -13.82 28.12 21.97
CA ILE A 8 -14.51 27.71 23.20
C ILE A 8 -14.09 28.60 24.38
N ARG A 9 -12.79 28.88 24.54
CA ARG A 9 -12.28 29.77 25.60
C ARG A 9 -12.82 31.19 25.50
N GLU A 10 -13.05 31.68 24.29
CA GLU A 10 -13.68 32.98 24.04
C GLU A 10 -15.22 32.96 24.20
N GLY A 11 -15.81 31.80 24.52
CA GLY A 11 -17.26 31.63 24.66
C GLY A 11 -18.04 31.71 23.35
N LYS A 12 -17.35 31.59 22.20
CA LYS A 12 -17.95 31.64 20.86
C LYS A 12 -18.53 30.28 20.42
N GLU A 13 -17.97 29.20 20.96
CA GLU A 13 -18.43 27.83 20.71
C GLU A 13 -18.60 27.08 22.04
N ASP A 14 -19.51 26.11 22.07
CA ASP A 14 -19.74 25.25 23.24
C ASP A 14 -18.73 24.08 23.28
N GLU A 15 -18.46 23.55 24.48
CA GLU A 15 -17.56 22.40 24.69
C GLU A 15 -18.00 21.16 23.90
N SER A 16 -19.30 20.94 23.66
CA SER A 16 -19.82 19.87 22.78
C SER A 16 -19.32 19.95 21.33
N SER A 17 -18.81 21.11 20.90
CA SER A 17 -18.16 21.28 19.59
C SER A 17 -16.84 20.51 19.50
N LEU A 18 -16.20 20.18 20.63
CA LEU A 18 -15.05 19.27 20.67
C LEU A 18 -15.48 17.82 20.46
N GLU A 19 -16.63 17.40 21.00
CA GLU A 19 -17.11 16.02 20.87
C GLU A 19 -17.23 15.65 19.39
N LYS A 20 -17.77 16.53 18.56
CA LYS A 20 -17.83 16.34 17.09
C LYS A 20 -16.48 16.17 16.41
N VAL A 21 -15.39 16.68 16.98
CA VAL A 21 -14.02 16.46 16.45
C VAL A 21 -13.54 15.03 16.72
N PHE A 22 -14.10 14.38 17.75
CA PHE A 22 -13.72 13.04 18.20
C PHE A 22 -14.78 11.97 17.92
N GLU A 23 -16.04 12.35 17.67
CA GLU A 23 -17.17 11.45 17.36
C GLU A 23 -16.99 10.72 16.03
N ASP A 24 -16.23 11.28 15.09
CA ASP A 24 -15.82 10.57 13.89
C ASP A 24 -14.81 9.44 14.20
N GLY A 25 -14.20 9.43 15.39
CA GLY A 25 -13.08 8.56 15.78
C GLY A 25 -13.28 7.05 15.59
N PRO A 26 -14.39 6.42 16.01
CA PRO A 26 -14.60 4.98 15.86
C PRO A 26 -14.98 4.56 14.43
N GLU A 27 -15.75 5.37 13.71
CA GLU A 27 -16.13 5.08 12.32
C GLU A 27 -15.07 5.54 11.30
N SER A 28 -14.17 6.43 11.70
CA SER A 28 -13.10 6.97 10.86
C SER A 28 -12.19 5.88 10.32
N LEU A 29 -11.76 6.06 9.08
CA LEU A 29 -10.69 5.28 8.44
C LEU A 29 -9.33 5.47 9.13
N PHE A 30 -9.23 6.46 10.02
CA PHE A 30 -8.05 6.75 10.83
C PHE A 30 -8.16 6.21 12.25
N ASN A 31 -9.17 5.38 12.54
CA ASN A 31 -9.24 4.74 13.84
C ASN A 31 -8.02 3.81 14.04
N HIS A 32 -7.57 3.70 15.29
CA HIS A 32 -6.35 2.98 15.64
C HIS A 32 -6.40 1.49 15.25
N GLU A 33 -7.57 0.84 15.38
CA GLU A 33 -7.73 -0.58 15.05
C GLU A 33 -7.59 -0.84 13.54
N LYS A 34 -8.27 -0.04 12.70
CA LYS A 34 -8.21 -0.14 11.24
C LYS A 34 -6.81 0.16 10.72
N LEU A 35 -6.14 1.20 11.25
CA LEU A 35 -4.76 1.54 10.90
C LEU A 35 -3.78 0.42 11.27
N ASN A 36 -3.88 -0.11 12.49
CA ASN A 36 -3.01 -1.22 12.90
C ASN A 36 -3.25 -2.47 12.08
N LYS A 37 -4.51 -2.80 11.79
CA LYS A 37 -4.84 -3.93 10.94
C LYS A 37 -4.23 -3.79 9.54
N TRP A 38 -4.31 -2.61 8.95
CA TRP A 38 -3.67 -2.32 7.67
C TRP A 38 -2.13 -2.47 7.74
N LEU A 39 -1.48 -1.90 8.76
CA LEU A 39 -0.04 -2.04 8.97
C LEU A 39 0.37 -3.50 9.15
N SER A 40 -0.37 -4.28 9.94
CA SER A 40 -0.10 -5.72 10.13
C SER A 40 -0.25 -6.51 8.83
N HIS A 41 -1.20 -6.16 7.95
CA HIS A 41 -1.30 -6.78 6.63
C HIS A 41 -0.07 -6.45 5.76
N LYS A 42 0.42 -5.21 5.81
CA LYS A 42 1.62 -4.80 5.07
C LYS A 42 2.90 -5.45 5.58
N GLU A 43 3.04 -5.54 6.90
CA GLU A 43 4.15 -6.26 7.51
C GLU A 43 4.14 -7.75 7.10
N ARG A 44 2.97 -8.38 7.10
CA ARG A 44 2.82 -9.77 6.64
C ARG A 44 3.21 -9.92 5.16
N GLU A 45 2.77 -9.02 4.29
CA GLU A 45 3.11 -9.02 2.86
C GLU A 45 4.64 -8.94 2.67
N ILE A 46 5.30 -8.00 3.37
CA ILE A 46 6.76 -7.84 3.37
C ILE A 46 7.46 -9.12 3.85
N ASN A 47 6.99 -9.70 4.96
CA ASN A 47 7.60 -10.88 5.55
C ASN A 47 7.52 -12.11 4.63
N VAL A 48 6.41 -12.26 3.87
CA VAL A 48 6.28 -13.34 2.88
C VAL A 48 7.28 -13.15 1.73
N ILE A 49 7.35 -11.94 1.16
CA ILE A 49 8.30 -11.64 0.06
C ILE A 49 9.73 -11.88 0.55
N LYS A 50 10.06 -11.34 1.72
CA LYS A 50 11.38 -11.48 2.34
C LYS A 50 11.76 -12.94 2.53
N SER A 51 10.87 -13.75 3.11
CA SER A 51 11.13 -15.19 3.30
C SER A 51 11.43 -15.91 1.97
N CYS A 52 10.72 -15.58 0.90
CA CYS A 52 10.98 -16.14 -0.42
C CYS A 52 12.35 -15.69 -0.97
N VAL A 53 12.66 -14.40 -0.87
CA VAL A 53 13.94 -13.83 -1.34
C VAL A 53 15.13 -14.41 -0.56
N ASP A 54 15.03 -14.49 0.76
CA ASP A 54 16.06 -15.07 1.62
C ASP A 54 16.31 -16.55 1.28
N THR A 55 15.28 -17.29 0.89
CA THR A 55 15.41 -18.69 0.43
C THR A 55 16.11 -18.81 -0.93
N MET A 56 15.94 -17.80 -1.78
CA MET A 56 16.53 -17.73 -3.13
C MET A 56 17.86 -16.98 -3.11
N GLU A 57 18.66 -17.15 -2.06
CA GLU A 57 19.97 -16.51 -1.96
C GLU A 57 20.85 -16.82 -3.19
N GLY A 58 21.49 -15.79 -3.73
CA GLY A 58 22.32 -15.89 -4.93
C GLY A 58 21.54 -15.84 -6.27
N VAL A 59 20.21 -15.86 -6.25
CA VAL A 59 19.39 -15.63 -7.45
C VAL A 59 19.36 -14.15 -7.79
N LYS A 60 19.51 -13.84 -9.08
CA LYS A 60 19.44 -12.46 -9.57
C LYS A 60 18.02 -11.90 -9.42
N ILE A 61 17.91 -10.76 -8.73
CA ILE A 61 16.66 -10.02 -8.61
C ILE A 61 16.58 -9.00 -9.76
N VAL A 62 15.48 -9.04 -10.51
CA VAL A 62 15.13 -8.05 -11.54
C VAL A 62 13.87 -7.32 -11.09
N LEU A 63 13.88 -5.98 -11.14
CA LEU A 63 12.82 -5.17 -10.52
C LEU A 63 11.76 -4.71 -11.53
N ASN A 64 12.05 -4.79 -12.82
CA ASN A 64 11.15 -4.34 -13.87
C ASN A 64 11.28 -5.19 -15.14
N GLN A 65 10.31 -5.03 -16.04
CA GLN A 65 10.25 -5.79 -17.29
C GLN A 65 11.46 -5.54 -18.19
N THR A 66 11.96 -4.30 -18.26
CA THR A 66 13.11 -3.97 -19.10
C THR A 66 14.38 -4.68 -18.65
N GLU A 67 14.60 -4.81 -17.35
CA GLU A 67 15.70 -5.60 -16.79
C GLU A 67 15.53 -7.08 -17.08
N LEU A 68 14.32 -7.61 -16.90
CA LEU A 68 14.02 -9.00 -17.24
C LEU A 68 14.27 -9.30 -18.73
N ASP A 69 13.82 -8.45 -19.64
CA ASP A 69 14.02 -8.60 -21.08
C ASP A 69 15.50 -8.63 -21.44
N ARG A 70 16.33 -7.81 -20.78
CA ARG A 70 17.78 -7.81 -20.99
C ARG A 70 18.44 -9.12 -20.58
N GLU A 71 17.98 -9.75 -19.51
CA GLU A 71 18.50 -11.05 -19.06
C GLU A 71 18.05 -12.18 -19.98
N VAL A 72 16.77 -12.20 -20.34
CA VAL A 72 16.18 -13.26 -21.18
C VAL A 72 16.71 -13.21 -22.61
N LEU A 73 16.98 -12.02 -23.14
CA LEU A 73 17.48 -11.83 -24.51
C LEU A 73 19.01 -11.74 -24.59
N ALA A 74 19.73 -12.00 -23.50
CA ALA A 74 21.18 -11.95 -23.50
C ALA A 74 21.77 -13.05 -24.42
N SER A 75 22.79 -12.68 -25.18
CA SER A 75 23.47 -13.62 -26.08
C SER A 75 24.05 -14.80 -25.30
N GLY A 76 23.71 -16.02 -25.70
CA GLY A 76 24.17 -17.26 -25.06
C GLY A 76 23.27 -17.78 -23.94
N VAL A 77 22.14 -17.12 -23.67
CA VAL A 77 21.07 -17.66 -22.82
C VAL A 77 20.14 -18.51 -23.68
N GLU A 78 20.05 -19.81 -23.39
CA GLU A 78 19.15 -20.74 -24.08
C GLU A 78 17.82 -20.89 -23.33
N ASP A 79 17.89 -21.07 -22.00
CA ASP A 79 16.74 -21.25 -21.12
C ASP A 79 16.81 -20.32 -19.91
N VAL A 80 15.65 -19.87 -19.42
CA VAL A 80 15.52 -19.04 -18.21
C VAL A 80 14.39 -19.55 -17.33
N LEU A 81 14.66 -19.67 -16.03
CA LEU A 81 13.65 -19.93 -15.01
C LEU A 81 13.44 -18.68 -14.16
N CYS A 82 12.20 -18.19 -14.10
CA CYS A 82 11.85 -17.00 -13.33
C CYS A 82 10.85 -17.33 -12.21
N PHE A 83 11.13 -16.82 -11.01
CA PHE A 83 10.14 -16.74 -9.93
C PHE A 83 9.54 -15.33 -9.90
N VAL A 84 8.22 -15.21 -10.07
CA VAL A 84 7.53 -13.92 -10.19
C VAL A 84 6.43 -13.80 -9.15
N PHE A 85 6.46 -12.72 -8.36
CA PHE A 85 5.37 -12.37 -7.46
C PHE A 85 4.23 -11.71 -8.25
N THR A 86 3.18 -12.47 -8.56
CA THR A 86 2.04 -11.99 -9.39
C THR A 86 0.95 -11.28 -8.59
N SER A 87 0.95 -11.40 -7.26
CA SER A 87 -0.09 -10.86 -6.38
C SER A 87 0.26 -9.51 -5.73
N LEU A 88 1.42 -8.92 -6.04
CA LEU A 88 1.80 -7.61 -5.51
C LEU A 88 1.01 -6.52 -6.23
N LEU A 89 0.11 -5.87 -5.49
CA LEU A 89 -0.67 -4.75 -6.01
C LEU A 89 0.23 -3.53 -6.10
N LYS A 90 0.21 -2.83 -7.25
CA LYS A 90 0.93 -1.56 -7.45
C LYS A 90 0.34 -0.40 -6.64
N GLY A 91 -0.87 -0.56 -6.12
CA GLY A 91 -1.54 0.43 -5.30
C GLY A 91 -2.16 -0.18 -4.06
N ASP A 92 -2.53 0.69 -3.13
CA ASP A 92 -3.13 0.33 -1.87
C ASP A 92 -4.51 0.98 -1.76
N ILE A 93 -5.55 0.15 -1.81
CA ILE A 93 -6.95 0.59 -1.73
C ILE A 93 -7.19 1.38 -0.44
N TYR A 94 -6.58 0.97 0.67
CA TYR A 94 -6.75 1.62 1.96
C TYR A 94 -6.10 3.01 2.00
N LEU A 95 -4.96 3.18 1.33
CA LEU A 95 -4.35 4.52 1.15
C LEU A 95 -5.20 5.41 0.24
N ASP A 96 -5.81 4.86 -0.81
CA ASP A 96 -6.70 5.64 -1.68
C ASP A 96 -7.98 6.07 -0.94
N GLU A 97 -8.55 5.21 -0.09
CA GLU A 97 -9.69 5.55 0.77
C GLU A 97 -9.33 6.66 1.78
N MET A 98 -8.14 6.61 2.38
CA MET A 98 -7.64 7.70 3.22
C MET A 98 -7.46 9.01 2.45
N ALA A 99 -6.89 8.94 1.24
CA ALA A 99 -6.70 10.11 0.40
C ALA A 99 -8.05 10.73 0.02
N ASP A 100 -9.06 9.91 -0.31
CA ASP A 100 -10.42 10.37 -0.57
C ASP A 100 -11.04 11.07 0.64
N PHE A 101 -10.92 10.48 1.83
CA PHE A 101 -11.42 11.08 3.06
C PHE A 101 -10.78 12.44 3.34
N LEU A 102 -9.47 12.55 3.11
CA LEU A 102 -8.70 13.79 3.31
C LEU A 102 -8.79 14.76 2.12
N LYS A 103 -9.49 14.38 1.03
CA LYS A 103 -9.56 15.13 -0.23
C LYS A 103 -8.18 15.43 -0.83
N LEU A 104 -7.26 14.50 -0.68
CA LEU A 104 -5.91 14.56 -1.23
C LEU A 104 -5.83 13.89 -2.61
N PRO A 105 -4.85 14.26 -3.46
CA PRO A 105 -4.57 13.52 -4.68
C PRO A 105 -4.25 12.05 -4.35
N LYS A 106 -4.90 11.13 -5.07
CA LYS A 106 -4.61 9.69 -4.94
C LYS A 106 -3.21 9.40 -5.43
N LEU A 107 -2.51 8.50 -4.72
CA LEU A 107 -1.22 7.98 -5.17
C LEU A 107 -1.38 7.02 -6.36
N GLY A 108 -2.60 6.50 -6.56
CA GLY A 108 -3.03 5.82 -7.77
C GLY A 108 -2.94 4.31 -7.66
N SER A 109 -3.95 3.68 -7.06
CA SER A 109 -4.24 2.28 -7.37
C SER A 109 -4.89 2.22 -8.74
N THR A 110 -4.07 2.14 -9.79
CA THR A 110 -4.60 1.48 -10.99
C THR A 110 -4.74 0.01 -10.64
N MET A 111 -5.98 -0.48 -10.48
CA MET A 111 -6.27 -1.91 -10.60
C MET A 111 -6.07 -2.31 -12.07
N LYS A 112 -4.85 -2.14 -12.59
CA LYS A 112 -4.38 -2.94 -13.69
C LYS A 112 -4.05 -4.27 -13.05
N ARG A 113 -5.05 -5.17 -13.05
CA ARG A 113 -4.73 -6.58 -13.26
C ARG A 113 -3.91 -6.57 -14.54
N SER A 114 -2.58 -6.53 -14.44
CA SER A 114 -1.77 -6.96 -15.56
C SER A 114 -2.21 -8.39 -15.77
N GLY A 115 -3.04 -8.59 -16.80
CA GLY A 115 -3.34 -9.91 -17.31
C GLY A 115 -2.04 -10.44 -17.86
N THR A 116 -1.16 -10.89 -16.96
CA THR A 116 -0.06 -11.74 -17.32
C THR A 116 -0.69 -13.11 -17.34
N THR A 117 -1.17 -13.49 -18.53
CA THR A 117 -1.38 -14.90 -18.85
C THR A 117 -0.11 -15.62 -18.38
N PRO A 118 -0.20 -16.66 -17.52
CA PRO A 118 0.97 -17.45 -17.21
C PRO A 118 1.54 -17.92 -18.54
N MET A 119 2.82 -17.63 -18.82
CA MET A 119 3.52 -18.38 -19.85
C MET A 119 3.48 -19.82 -19.38
N LYS A 120 2.58 -20.60 -19.99
CA LYS A 120 2.64 -22.05 -19.95
C LYS A 120 3.90 -22.41 -20.73
N PHE A 121 4.93 -22.86 -20.02
CA PHE A 121 5.94 -23.72 -20.62
C PHE A 121 5.31 -25.09 -20.89
#